data_AF-A0A833M6Y5-F1
#
_entry.id   AF-A0A833M6Y5-F1
#
_cell.length_a   1.000
_cell.length_b   1.000
_cell.length_c   1.000
_cell.angle_alpha   90.00
_cell.angle_beta   90.00
_cell.angle_gamma   90.00
#
_symmetry.space_group_name_H-M   'P 1'
#
loop_
_entity.id
_entity.type
_entity.pdbx_description
1 polymer ?
#
loop_
_entity_poly.entity_id
_entity_poly.type
_entity_poly.pdbx_seq_one_letter_code
_entity_poly.pdbx_strand_id
1 'polypeptide(L)'
;MSARRRSSVLPVLPLVAIVLAAALPAARAQDPAQADPLAGFEADDAGAGWGGIRLGMSLVQAERRLGGALSLRETENGRCGRFTAGAERGGLALAVGFPSAKPGAKIETLFVRFEGYQVLASGADLVASLKAKVPAARYVPDADSPDRSEADDPAPVYELPGKTPVAVQVRPRDGLLFAPLSCLR
;
A
#
# COMPACT_ATOMS: atom_id res chain seq x y z
N MET A 1 54.05 -66.00 -50.73
CA MET A 1 53.24 -67.21 -50.42
C MET A 1 52.53 -66.98 -49.09
N SER A 2 51.19 -67.12 -49.07
CA SER A 2 50.30 -67.36 -47.92
C SER A 2 50.34 -66.43 -46.69
N ALA A 3 49.27 -66.08 -46.00
CA ALA A 3 47.82 -66.23 -46.17
C ALA A 3 47.12 -65.52 -44.97
N ARG A 4 45.80 -65.37 -45.09
CA ARG A 4 44.77 -65.30 -44.01
C ARG A 4 44.50 -63.98 -43.30
N ARG A 5 43.41 -63.35 -43.78
CA ARG A 5 42.15 -63.00 -43.07
C ARG A 5 42.19 -63.06 -41.54
N ARG A 6 41.65 -62.00 -40.91
CA ARG A 6 40.41 -62.07 -40.11
C ARG A 6 39.84 -60.69 -39.80
N SER A 7 38.53 -60.64 -39.90
CA SER A 7 37.62 -59.52 -39.68
C SER A 7 37.66 -58.98 -38.24
N SER A 8 37.38 -57.69 -38.07
CA SER A 8 36.78 -57.16 -36.86
C SER A 8 35.83 -56.02 -37.23
N VAL A 9 34.58 -56.22 -36.84
CA VAL A 9 33.41 -55.40 -37.12
C VAL A 9 33.40 -54.24 -36.13
N LEU A 10 33.32 -53.00 -36.61
CA LEU A 10 33.13 -51.80 -35.79
C LEU A 10 31.64 -51.62 -35.50
N PRO A 11 31.21 -51.49 -34.23
CA PRO A 11 29.84 -51.10 -33.91
C PRO A 11 29.68 -49.58 -34.01
N VAL A 12 28.67 -49.16 -34.77
CA VAL A 12 28.18 -47.79 -34.88
C VAL A 12 27.44 -47.43 -33.58
N LEU A 13 27.87 -46.36 -32.90
CA LEU A 13 27.17 -45.78 -31.75
C LEU A 13 25.92 -45.01 -32.22
N PRO A 14 24.74 -45.20 -31.61
CA PRO A 14 23.58 -44.36 -31.89
C PRO A 14 23.65 -43.02 -31.14
N LEU A 15 23.49 -41.94 -31.89
CA LEU A 15 23.19 -40.59 -31.40
C LEU A 15 21.85 -40.62 -30.65
N VAL A 16 21.87 -40.44 -29.33
CA VAL A 16 20.66 -40.16 -28.55
C VAL A 16 20.51 -38.65 -28.47
N ALA A 17 19.51 -38.13 -29.19
CA ALA A 17 19.10 -36.74 -29.16
C ALA A 17 18.51 -36.41 -27.77
N ILE A 18 19.15 -35.48 -27.07
CA ILE A 18 18.61 -34.87 -25.85
C ILE A 18 17.50 -33.91 -26.29
N VAL A 19 16.24 -34.29 -26.03
CA VAL A 19 15.10 -33.37 -26.12
C VAL A 19 15.19 -32.42 -24.93
N LEU A 20 15.68 -31.20 -25.14
CA LEU A 20 15.51 -30.10 -24.19
C LEU A 20 14.02 -29.73 -24.15
N ALA A 21 13.30 -30.24 -23.15
CA ALA A 21 12.02 -29.67 -22.75
C ALA A 21 12.30 -28.30 -22.14
N ALA A 22 12.05 -27.24 -22.91
CA ALA A 22 12.09 -25.87 -22.43
C ALA A 22 11.02 -25.71 -21.34
N ALA A 23 11.45 -25.66 -20.08
CA ALA A 23 10.62 -25.22 -18.97
C ALA A 23 10.32 -23.72 -19.18
N LEU A 24 9.21 -23.43 -19.86
CA LEU A 24 8.61 -22.11 -19.85
C LEU A 24 8.32 -21.74 -18.39
N PRO A 25 8.87 -20.65 -17.85
CA PRO A 25 8.48 -20.19 -16.54
C PRO A 25 7.00 -19.83 -16.63
N ALA A 26 6.16 -20.63 -15.96
CA ALA A 26 4.78 -20.26 -15.72
C ALA A 26 4.81 -18.89 -15.03
N ALA A 27 4.38 -17.86 -15.75
CA ALA A 27 4.03 -16.58 -15.15
C ALA A 27 2.98 -16.91 -14.09
N ARG A 28 3.39 -16.92 -12.82
CA ARG A 28 2.46 -17.06 -11.70
C ARG A 28 1.56 -15.84 -11.79
N ALA A 29 0.35 -16.03 -12.29
CA ALA A 29 -0.75 -15.14 -11.99
C ALA A 29 -0.76 -15.03 -10.46
N GLN A 30 -0.37 -13.87 -9.94
CA GLN A 30 -0.43 -13.60 -8.52
C GLN A 30 -1.88 -13.83 -8.11
N ASP A 31 -2.07 -14.80 -7.21
CA ASP A 31 -3.38 -15.03 -6.61
C ASP A 31 -3.85 -13.68 -6.06
N PRO A 32 -5.04 -13.16 -6.43
CA PRO A 32 -5.55 -11.92 -5.85
C PRO A 32 -5.68 -12.01 -4.32
N ALA A 33 -5.69 -13.22 -3.74
CA ALA A 33 -5.56 -13.47 -2.31
C ALA A 33 -4.18 -13.08 -1.72
N GLN A 34 -3.19 -12.74 -2.55
CA GLN A 34 -1.81 -12.46 -2.17
C GLN A 34 -1.35 -11.04 -2.52
N ALA A 35 -2.23 -10.22 -3.09
CA ALA A 35 -1.94 -8.80 -3.30
C ALA A 35 -1.97 -8.07 -1.95
N ASP A 36 -0.86 -7.43 -1.59
CA ASP A 36 -0.75 -6.64 -0.37
C ASP A 36 -1.81 -5.52 -0.36
N PRO A 37 -2.78 -5.54 0.58
CA PRO A 37 -3.89 -4.58 0.59
C PRO A 37 -3.41 -3.13 0.77
N LEU A 38 -2.21 -2.94 1.30
CA LEU A 38 -1.60 -1.63 1.50
C LEU A 38 -0.44 -1.37 0.53
N ALA A 39 -0.44 -1.98 -0.66
CA ALA A 39 0.65 -1.81 -1.65
C ALA A 39 0.95 -0.33 -1.98
N GLY A 40 -0.07 0.54 -1.95
CA GLY A 40 0.09 1.98 -2.19
C GLY A 40 0.52 2.81 -0.98
N PHE A 41 0.59 2.22 0.22
CA PHE A 41 0.99 2.90 1.44
C PHE A 41 2.48 3.25 1.43
N GLU A 42 2.79 4.49 1.81
CA GLU A 42 4.15 5.01 1.90
C GLU A 42 4.32 5.71 3.26
N ALA A 43 5.40 5.40 3.98
CA ALA A 43 5.80 6.13 5.19
C ALA A 43 7.32 6.24 5.28
N ASP A 44 7.80 7.42 5.63
CA ASP A 44 9.20 7.72 5.95
C ASP A 44 9.31 8.91 6.91
N ASP A 45 10.54 9.40 7.15
CA ASP A 45 10.80 10.52 8.05
C ASP A 45 10.07 11.82 7.69
N ALA A 46 9.68 12.00 6.43
CA ALA A 46 8.96 13.18 5.94
C ALA A 46 7.45 13.07 6.15
N GLY A 47 6.93 11.87 6.44
CA GLY A 47 5.52 11.63 6.76
C GLY A 47 4.97 10.39 6.07
N ALA A 48 3.64 10.31 6.02
CA ALA A 48 2.94 9.18 5.43
C ALA A 48 1.93 9.62 4.36
N GLY A 49 1.58 8.67 3.50
CA GLY A 49 0.65 8.90 2.41
C GLY A 49 0.35 7.67 1.56
N TRP A 50 -0.20 7.93 0.38
CA TRP A 50 -0.64 6.90 -0.56
C TRP A 50 -0.35 7.29 -2.02
N GLY A 51 0.31 6.40 -2.76
CA GLY A 51 0.51 6.53 -4.21
C GLY A 51 1.20 7.85 -4.61
N GLY A 52 2.13 8.33 -3.78
CA GLY A 52 2.84 9.59 -3.92
C GLY A 52 2.07 10.84 -3.50
N ILE A 53 0.89 10.73 -2.86
CA ILE A 53 0.18 11.84 -2.20
C ILE A 53 0.43 11.72 -0.70
N ARG A 54 0.93 12.79 -0.06
CA ARG A 54 1.37 12.75 1.35
C ARG A 54 0.86 13.92 2.16
N LEU A 55 0.74 13.71 3.47
CA LEU A 55 0.55 14.80 4.41
C LEU A 55 1.67 15.85 4.25
N GLY A 56 1.34 17.11 4.46
CA GLY A 56 2.31 18.22 4.32
C GLY A 56 2.56 18.71 2.88
N MET A 57 2.06 18.02 1.84
CA MET A 57 2.06 18.57 0.48
C MET A 57 1.15 19.79 0.42
N SER A 58 1.55 20.86 -0.29
CA SER A 58 0.65 21.99 -0.49
C SER A 58 -0.46 21.65 -1.49
N LEU A 59 -1.55 22.42 -1.48
CA LEU A 59 -2.62 22.31 -2.47
C LEU A 59 -2.08 22.25 -3.90
N VAL A 60 -1.20 23.19 -4.26
CA VAL A 60 -0.57 23.22 -5.60
C VAL A 60 0.28 21.97 -5.88
N GLN A 61 0.99 21.43 -4.89
CA GLN A 61 1.77 20.20 -5.07
C GLN A 61 0.84 18.99 -5.28
N ALA A 62 -0.25 18.92 -4.51
CA ALA A 62 -1.25 17.86 -4.63
C ALA A 62 -1.93 17.89 -6.01
N GLU A 63 -2.37 19.06 -6.47
CA GLU A 63 -2.97 19.25 -7.80
C GLU A 63 -2.04 18.80 -8.93
N ARG A 64 -0.77 19.18 -8.87
CA ARG A 64 0.24 18.73 -9.84
C ARG A 64 0.42 17.21 -9.84
N ARG A 65 0.37 16.59 -8.65
CA ARG A 65 0.57 15.15 -8.50
C ARG A 65 -0.65 14.34 -8.95
N LEU A 66 -1.85 14.90 -8.76
CA LEU A 66 -3.13 14.33 -9.17
C LEU A 66 -3.48 14.66 -10.62
N GLY A 67 -2.78 15.61 -11.23
CA GLY A 67 -2.93 15.96 -12.65
C GLY A 67 -4.08 16.94 -12.94
N GLY A 68 -4.57 17.67 -11.93
CA GLY A 68 -5.69 18.59 -12.10
C GLY A 68 -5.99 19.44 -10.87
N ALA A 69 -6.83 20.45 -11.05
CA ALA A 69 -7.27 21.32 -9.95
C ALA A 69 -8.22 20.58 -9.01
N LEU A 70 -8.08 20.84 -7.70
CA LEU A 70 -8.91 20.20 -6.68
C LEU A 70 -10.13 21.07 -6.35
N SER A 71 -11.32 20.49 -6.47
CA SER A 71 -12.57 21.16 -6.10
C SER A 71 -12.80 21.06 -4.59
N LEU A 72 -12.27 22.04 -3.85
CA LEU A 72 -12.40 22.09 -2.40
C LEU A 72 -13.82 22.41 -1.96
N ARG A 73 -14.31 21.64 -0.97
CA ARG A 73 -15.57 21.86 -0.27
C ARG A 73 -15.29 22.06 1.21
N GLU A 74 -15.88 23.10 1.77
CA GLU A 74 -15.83 23.30 3.21
C GLU A 74 -16.70 22.26 3.90
N THR A 75 -16.20 21.71 5.00
CA THR A 75 -16.85 20.72 5.84
C THR A 75 -17.04 21.31 7.22
N GLU A 76 -18.25 21.21 7.76
CA GLU A 76 -18.61 21.84 9.04
C GLU A 76 -18.17 21.01 10.25
N ASN A 77 -17.80 19.75 10.03
CA ASN A 77 -17.57 18.76 11.09
C ASN A 77 -16.22 18.07 10.92
N GLY A 78 -15.15 18.70 11.44
CA GLY A 78 -13.82 18.10 11.47
C GLY A 78 -12.84 18.97 12.24
N ARG A 79 -12.10 18.38 13.19
CA ARG A 79 -11.02 19.07 13.91
C ARG A 79 -9.88 19.47 12.96
N CYS A 80 -9.67 18.68 11.91
CA CYS A 80 -8.68 18.91 10.86
C CYS A 80 -9.32 18.69 9.49
N GLY A 81 -8.70 19.24 8.44
CA GLY A 81 -9.20 19.06 7.08
C GLY A 81 -10.50 19.81 6.80
N ARG A 82 -10.67 21.02 7.35
CA ARG A 82 -11.84 21.90 7.15
C ARG A 82 -12.28 22.00 5.69
N PHE A 83 -11.34 22.01 4.75
CA PHE A 83 -11.60 21.98 3.32
C PHE A 83 -11.18 20.64 2.75
N THR A 84 -12.09 19.93 2.08
CA THR A 84 -11.82 18.61 1.51
C THR A 84 -11.99 18.60 0.00
N ALA A 85 -11.22 17.78 -0.70
CA ALA A 85 -11.45 17.46 -2.11
C ALA A 85 -11.34 15.95 -2.34
N GLY A 86 -12.23 15.44 -3.19
CA GLY A 86 -12.13 14.09 -3.72
C GLY A 86 -11.17 14.04 -4.91
N ALA A 87 -10.44 12.94 -5.04
CA ALA A 87 -9.58 12.63 -6.18
C ALA A 87 -9.53 11.12 -6.41
N GLU A 88 -8.97 10.69 -7.53
CA GLU A 88 -8.72 9.28 -7.80
C GLU A 88 -7.22 9.05 -8.03
N ARG A 89 -6.68 7.96 -7.49
CA ARG A 89 -5.29 7.58 -7.71
C ARG A 89 -5.14 6.07 -7.66
N GLY A 90 -4.67 5.49 -8.77
CA GLY A 90 -4.44 4.05 -8.85
C GLY A 90 -5.72 3.22 -8.73
N GLY A 91 -6.85 3.74 -9.23
CA GLY A 91 -8.16 3.07 -9.15
C GLY A 91 -8.81 3.09 -7.77
N LEU A 92 -8.35 3.96 -6.86
CA LEU A 92 -8.96 4.17 -5.55
C LEU A 92 -9.43 5.61 -5.40
N ALA A 93 -10.56 5.80 -4.74
CA ALA A 93 -11.02 7.12 -4.31
C ALA A 93 -10.21 7.64 -3.11
N LEU A 94 -9.72 8.87 -3.22
CA LEU A 94 -8.99 9.59 -2.19
C LEU A 94 -9.82 10.81 -1.76
N ALA A 95 -9.80 11.13 -0.47
CA ALA A 95 -10.24 12.42 0.03
C ALA A 95 -9.08 13.11 0.76
N VAL A 96 -8.67 14.28 0.27
CA VAL A 96 -7.60 15.09 0.85
C VAL A 96 -8.21 16.27 1.61
N GLY A 97 -7.74 16.51 2.83
CA GLY A 97 -8.21 17.60 3.68
C GLY A 97 -7.13 18.63 3.96
N PHE A 98 -7.52 19.90 3.97
CA PHE A 98 -6.70 21.08 4.17
C PHE A 98 -7.31 21.99 5.25
N PRO A 99 -6.51 22.80 5.95
CA PRO A 99 -7.01 23.76 6.94
C PRO A 99 -7.67 24.98 6.31
N SER A 100 -7.31 25.31 5.06
CA SER A 100 -7.84 26.45 4.32
C SER A 100 -7.81 26.20 2.81
N ALA A 101 -8.57 26.96 2.03
CA ALA A 101 -8.54 26.91 0.56
C ALA A 101 -7.37 27.69 -0.09
N LYS A 102 -6.36 28.11 0.68
CA LYS A 102 -5.23 28.89 0.15
C LYS A 102 -4.26 27.97 -0.62
N PRO A 103 -3.60 28.43 -1.70
CA PRO A 103 -2.64 27.62 -2.48
C PRO A 103 -1.47 27.03 -1.67
N GLY A 104 -1.06 27.70 -0.60
CA GLY A 104 0.00 27.25 0.30
C GLY A 104 -0.48 26.32 1.42
N ALA A 105 -1.79 26.10 1.58
CA ALA A 105 -2.34 25.21 2.59
C ALA A 105 -1.82 23.79 2.38
N LYS A 106 -1.45 23.12 3.48
CA LYS A 106 -0.87 21.78 3.45
C LYS A 106 -1.94 20.73 3.73
N ILE A 107 -1.80 19.56 3.12
CA ILE A 107 -2.64 18.40 3.42
C ILE A 107 -2.45 18.05 4.90
N GLU A 108 -3.55 18.10 5.66
CA GLU A 108 -3.64 17.67 7.05
C GLU A 108 -4.22 16.28 7.17
N THR A 109 -5.15 15.92 6.30
CA THR A 109 -5.77 14.59 6.31
C THR A 109 -5.75 13.99 4.92
N LEU A 110 -5.54 12.69 4.84
CA LEU A 110 -5.72 11.92 3.62
C LEU A 110 -6.54 10.69 3.99
N PHE A 111 -7.66 10.49 3.34
CA PHE A 111 -8.43 9.27 3.42
C PHE A 111 -8.33 8.53 2.10
N VAL A 112 -8.01 7.24 2.15
CA VAL A 112 -7.97 6.35 1.00
C VAL A 112 -9.09 5.35 1.19
N ARG A 113 -10.10 5.41 0.32
CA ARG A 113 -11.19 4.44 0.33
C ARG A 113 -10.71 3.13 -0.27
N PHE A 114 -10.97 2.03 0.42
CA PHE A 114 -10.74 0.72 -0.13
C PHE A 114 -11.79 0.39 -1.19
N GLU A 115 -11.32 -0.20 -2.29
CA GLU A 115 -12.15 -0.72 -3.37
C GLU A 115 -11.63 -2.11 -3.75
N GLY A 116 -12.40 -2.89 -4.51
CA GLY A 116 -11.96 -4.20 -4.98
C GLY A 116 -11.52 -5.15 -3.87
N TYR A 117 -10.33 -5.75 -4.01
CA TYR A 117 -9.84 -6.78 -3.10
C TYR A 117 -9.48 -6.22 -1.70
N GLN A 118 -9.13 -4.94 -1.59
CA GLN A 118 -8.81 -4.31 -0.30
C GLN A 118 -10.00 -4.35 0.67
N VAL A 119 -11.24 -4.32 0.16
CA VAL A 119 -12.46 -4.42 0.98
C VAL A 119 -12.62 -5.80 1.62
N LEU A 120 -11.96 -6.82 1.07
CA LEU A 120 -12.01 -8.20 1.57
C LEU A 120 -10.97 -8.46 2.68
N ALA A 121 -9.98 -7.58 2.84
CA ALA A 121 -8.95 -7.73 3.86
C ALA A 121 -9.54 -7.60 5.28
N SER A 122 -9.17 -8.52 6.17
CA SER A 122 -9.56 -8.42 7.57
C SER A 122 -8.80 -7.28 8.27
N GLY A 123 -9.30 -6.81 9.41
CA GLY A 123 -8.57 -5.85 10.24
C GLY A 123 -7.19 -6.36 10.63
N ALA A 124 -7.08 -7.66 10.95
CA ALA A 124 -5.81 -8.30 11.28
C ALA A 124 -4.82 -8.29 10.09
N ASP A 125 -5.29 -8.57 8.87
CA ASP A 125 -4.44 -8.56 7.67
C ASP A 125 -3.94 -7.14 7.35
N LEU A 126 -4.82 -6.14 7.49
CA LEU A 126 -4.45 -4.73 7.30
C LEU A 126 -3.41 -4.27 8.31
N VAL A 127 -3.58 -4.63 9.58
CA VAL A 127 -2.61 -4.34 10.66
C VAL A 127 -1.29 -5.07 10.42
N ALA A 128 -1.33 -6.34 10.03
CA ALA A 128 -0.15 -7.12 9.71
C ALA A 128 0.62 -6.50 8.53
N SER A 129 -0.07 -6.09 7.46
CA SER A 129 0.53 -5.39 6.32
C SER A 129 1.15 -4.04 6.75
N LEU A 130 0.45 -3.25 7.58
CA LEU A 130 0.97 -1.99 8.11
C LEU A 130 2.25 -2.21 8.90
N LYS A 131 2.27 -3.17 9.83
CA LYS A 131 3.44 -3.49 10.66
C LYS A 131 4.59 -4.08 9.83
N ALA A 132 4.30 -4.81 8.76
CA ALA A 132 5.33 -5.28 7.83
C ALA A 132 6.03 -4.10 7.12
N LYS A 133 5.28 -3.03 6.79
CA LYS A 133 5.82 -1.82 6.16
C LYS A 133 6.48 -0.86 7.13
N VAL A 134 5.93 -0.76 8.34
CA VAL A 134 6.40 0.12 9.41
C VAL A 134 6.47 -0.66 10.72
N PRO A 135 7.55 -1.45 10.95
CA PRO A 135 7.66 -2.30 12.14
C PRO A 135 7.65 -1.53 13.47
N ALA A 136 8.00 -0.24 13.44
CA ALA A 136 7.99 0.64 14.60
C ALA A 136 6.66 1.39 14.80
N ALA A 137 5.62 1.10 14.02
CA ALA A 137 4.29 1.66 14.23
C ALA A 137 3.72 1.20 15.58
N ARG A 138 3.21 2.15 16.38
CA ARG A 138 2.74 1.91 17.74
C ARG A 138 1.23 2.07 17.81
N TYR A 139 0.53 1.05 18.31
CA TYR A 139 -0.90 1.17 18.60
C TYR A 139 -1.15 2.27 19.64
N VAL A 140 -2.17 3.09 19.38
CA VAL A 140 -2.60 4.17 20.25
C VAL A 140 -4.06 3.92 20.63
N PRO A 141 -4.36 3.55 21.88
CA PRO A 141 -5.73 3.32 22.31
C PRO A 141 -6.54 4.62 22.28
N ASP A 142 -7.86 4.50 22.18
CA ASP A 142 -8.77 5.63 22.29
C ASP A 142 -8.61 6.33 23.66
N ALA A 143 -8.65 7.66 23.67
CA ALA A 143 -8.57 8.43 24.92
C ALA A 143 -9.76 8.13 25.84
N ASP A 144 -10.94 7.86 25.27
CA ASP A 144 -12.16 7.51 26.01
C ASP A 144 -12.20 6.02 26.41
N SER A 145 -11.23 5.21 25.97
CA SER A 145 -11.12 3.79 26.29
C SER A 145 -9.65 3.33 26.33
N PRO A 146 -8.85 3.81 27.32
CA PRO A 146 -7.40 3.60 27.35
C PRO A 146 -7.00 2.12 27.52
N ASP A 147 -7.88 1.29 28.08
CA ASP A 147 -7.66 -0.14 28.31
C ASP A 147 -8.05 -1.01 27.10
N ARG A 148 -8.58 -0.41 26.02
CA ARG A 148 -8.95 -1.15 24.81
C ARG A 148 -7.71 -1.76 24.18
N SER A 149 -7.76 -3.06 23.91
CA SER A 149 -6.69 -3.75 23.21
C SER A 149 -6.74 -3.47 21.70
N GLU A 150 -5.61 -3.59 21.02
CA GLU A 150 -5.52 -3.48 19.56
C GLU A 150 -6.49 -4.42 18.83
N ALA A 151 -6.70 -5.63 19.37
CA ALA A 151 -7.54 -6.65 18.75
C ALA A 151 -9.05 -6.36 18.87
N ASP A 152 -9.44 -5.59 19.91
CA ASP A 152 -10.83 -5.25 20.18
C ASP A 152 -11.23 -3.89 19.57
N ASP A 153 -10.27 -3.17 18.98
CA ASP A 153 -10.51 -1.87 18.38
C ASP A 153 -11.08 -2.02 16.95
N PRO A 154 -12.31 -1.53 16.68
CA PRO A 154 -12.89 -1.62 15.35
C PRO A 154 -12.21 -0.69 14.33
N ALA A 155 -11.46 0.32 14.80
CA ALA A 155 -10.75 1.26 13.95
C ALA A 155 -9.40 1.66 14.57
N PRO A 156 -8.45 0.71 14.69
CA PRO A 156 -7.22 0.91 15.45
C PRO A 156 -6.37 2.02 14.84
N VAL A 157 -5.83 2.86 15.73
CA VAL A 157 -4.95 3.97 15.36
C VAL A 157 -3.51 3.60 15.66
N TYR A 158 -2.62 3.88 14.71
CA TYR A 158 -1.18 3.65 14.84
C TYR A 158 -0.43 4.95 14.67
N GLU A 159 0.37 5.31 15.67
CA GLU A 159 1.37 6.36 15.53
C GLU A 159 2.56 5.80 14.73
N LEU A 160 2.95 6.53 13.69
CA LEU A 160 4.10 6.19 12.86
C LEU A 160 5.36 6.91 13.39
N PRO A 161 6.53 6.28 13.33
CA PRO A 161 7.79 6.94 13.64
C PRO A 161 8.07 8.05 12.62
N GLY A 162 8.72 9.13 13.05
CA GLY A 162 9.13 10.20 12.16
C GLY A 162 9.34 11.52 12.89
N LYS A 163 9.82 12.54 12.17
CA LYS A 163 10.00 13.89 12.73
C LYS A 163 8.67 14.61 12.97
N THR A 164 7.68 14.30 12.13
CA THR A 164 6.33 14.83 12.25
C THR A 164 5.42 13.71 12.76
N PRO A 165 4.75 13.87 13.91
CA PRO A 165 3.87 12.85 14.45
C PRO A 165 2.65 12.68 13.54
N VAL A 166 2.61 11.57 12.82
CA VAL A 166 1.51 11.17 11.94
C VAL A 166 0.92 9.87 12.48
N ALA A 167 -0.40 9.78 12.43
CA ALA A 167 -1.13 8.61 12.78
C ALA A 167 -1.91 8.07 11.57
N VAL A 168 -2.09 6.76 11.56
CA VAL A 168 -2.90 6.04 10.58
C VAL A 168 -4.00 5.32 11.33
N GLN A 169 -5.25 5.63 11.00
CA GLN A 169 -6.40 4.86 11.44
C GLN A 169 -6.74 3.84 10.37
N VAL A 170 -6.76 2.56 10.77
CA VAL A 170 -7.19 1.47 9.92
C VAL A 170 -8.70 1.31 10.09
N ARG A 171 -9.49 1.44 9.02
CA ARG A 171 -10.94 1.20 9.05
C ARG A 171 -11.26 0.00 8.15
N PRO A 172 -11.38 -1.21 8.71
CA PRO A 172 -11.63 -2.41 7.91
C PRO A 172 -12.83 -2.21 6.97
N ARG A 173 -12.71 -2.67 5.72
CA ARG A 173 -13.70 -2.53 4.64
C ARG A 173 -13.98 -1.11 4.14
N ASP A 174 -13.56 -0.07 4.86
CA ASP A 174 -13.79 1.33 4.48
C ASP A 174 -12.53 1.98 3.88
N GLY A 175 -11.41 2.00 4.62
CA GLY A 175 -10.21 2.66 4.14
C GLY A 175 -9.11 2.87 5.17
N LEU A 176 -8.13 3.69 4.79
CA LEU A 176 -7.11 4.23 5.69
C LEU A 176 -7.24 5.74 5.81
N LEU A 177 -7.22 6.24 7.05
CA LEU A 177 -7.12 7.68 7.33
C LEU A 177 -5.73 8.00 7.86
N PHE A 178 -5.04 8.92 7.19
CA PHE A 178 -3.78 9.51 7.62
C PHE A 178 -4.06 10.91 8.16
N ALA A 179 -3.57 11.22 9.36
CA ALA A 179 -3.69 12.55 9.95
C ALA A 179 -2.64 12.77 11.05
N PRO A 180 -2.35 14.01 11.48
CA PRO A 180 -1.72 14.25 12.76
C PRO A 180 -2.49 13.56 13.88
N LEU A 181 -1.79 13.03 14.89
CA LEU A 181 -2.43 12.32 16.01
C LEU A 181 -3.48 13.19 16.73
N SER A 182 -3.26 14.50 16.82
CA SER A 182 -4.20 15.48 17.40
C SER A 182 -5.54 15.60 16.67
N CYS A 183 -5.63 15.10 15.43
CA CYS A 183 -6.84 15.12 14.62
C CYS A 183 -7.72 13.88 14.83
N LEU A 184 -7.16 12.80 15.39
CA LEU A 184 -7.84 11.51 15.62
C LEU A 184 -8.28 11.32 17.07
N ARG A 185 -7.96 12.28 17.93
CA ARG A 185 -8.34 12.42 19.34
C ARG A 185 -8.96 13.79 19.52
#